data_AF-A0A916ZEB0-F1
#
_entry.id   AF-A0A916ZEB0-F1
#
_cell.length_a   1.000
_cell.length_b   1.000
_cell.length_c   1.000
_cell.angle_alpha   90.00
_cell.angle_beta   90.00
_cell.angle_gamma   90.00
#
_symmetry.space_group_name_H-M   'P 1'
#
loop_
_entity.id
_entity.type
_entity.pdbx_description
1 polymer ?
#
loop_
_entity_poly.entity_id
_entity_poly.type
_entity_poly.pdbx_seq_one_letter_code
_entity_poly.pdbx_strand_id
1 'polypeptide(L)' 'MKYNLLGNTGVLVSEIGLGTMTFGGGEKWGVFGGLGEKEAGILVDQALDAGE' A
#
# COMPACT_ATOMS: atom_id res chain seq x y z
N MET A 1 15.79 -0.61 4.57
CA MET A 1 14.92 -1.27 3.59
C MET A 1 15.74 -1.69 2.36
N LYS A 2 15.31 -2.71 1.60
CA LYS A 2 16.00 -3.19 0.39
C LYS A 2 15.20 -2.83 -0.85
N TYR A 3 15.89 -2.46 -1.92
CA TYR A 3 15.27 -2.03 -3.17
C TYR A 3 15.84 -2.77 -4.38
N ASN A 4 15.01 -2.98 -5.39
CA ASN A 4 15.38 -3.60 -6.66
C ASN A 4 14.82 -2.83 -7.86
N LEU A 5 15.43 -3.01 -9.03
CA LEU A 5 14.87 -2.50 -10.28
C LEU A 5 13.63 -3.31 -10.66
N LEU A 6 12.55 -2.62 -11.01
CA LEU A 6 11.34 -3.23 -11.53
C LEU A 6 11.57 -3.63 -12.99
N GLY A 7 12.17 -4.79 -13.21
CA GLY A 7 12.51 -5.29 -14.53
C GLY A 7 13.37 -4.29 -15.31
N ASN A 8 13.02 -4.04 -16.58
CA ASN A 8 13.74 -3.13 -17.46
C ASN A 8 13.15 -1.72 -17.50
N THR A 9 12.32 -1.36 -16.52
CA THR A 9 11.66 -0.03 -16.48
C THR A 9 12.59 1.09 -16.05
N GLY A 10 13.72 0.76 -15.40
CA GLY A 10 14.59 1.74 -14.76
C GLY A 10 14.06 2.29 -13.43
N VAL A 11 12.89 1.84 -12.97
CA VAL A 11 12.29 2.26 -11.70
C VAL A 11 12.82 1.39 -10.56
N LEU A 12 13.29 2.02 -9.49
CA LEU A 12 13.72 1.34 -8.26
C LEU A 12 12.51 1.23 -7.31
N VAL A 13 12.23 0.03 -6.80
CA VAL A 13 11.10 -0.27 -5.91
C VAL A 13 11.54 -1.05 -4.68
N SER A 14 10.81 -0.91 -3.57
CA SER A 14 10.99 -1.75 -2.38
C SER A 14 10.71 -3.22 -2.69
N GLU A 15 11.42 -4.15 -2.03
CA GLU A 15 11.10 -5.58 -2.09
C GLU A 15 9.76 -5.94 -1.43
N ILE A 16 9.27 -5.08 -0.54
CA ILE A 16 8.01 -5.23 0.18
C ILE A 16 7.13 -4.04 -0.22
N GLY A 17 5.91 -4.31 -0.65
CA GLY A 17 4.93 -3.27 -0.98
C GLY A 17 3.70 -3.34 -0.09
N LEU A 18 3.08 -2.19 0.18
CA LEU A 18 1.84 -2.07 0.92
C LEU A 18 0.64 -2.46 0.05
N GLY A 19 -0.01 -3.58 0.39
CA GLY A 19 -1.26 -3.97 -0.23
C GLY A 19 -2.44 -3.15 0.30
N THR A 20 -3.24 -2.56 -0.59
CA THR A 20 -4.36 -1.66 -0.23
C THR A 20 -5.74 -2.27 -0.46
N MET A 21 -5.87 -3.60 -0.51
CA MET A 21 -7.13 -4.29 -0.81
C MET A 21 -8.26 -3.96 0.19
N THR A 22 -7.90 -3.64 1.43
CA THR A 22 -8.83 -3.32 2.52
C THR A 22 -9.22 -1.84 2.58
N PHE A 23 -8.60 -0.99 1.75
CA PHE A 23 -8.81 0.46 1.75
C PHE A 23 -10.10 0.82 1.02
N GLY A 24 -10.90 1.68 1.63
CA GLY A 24 -12.25 1.99 1.18
C GLY A 24 -13.20 0.80 1.37
N GLY A 25 -14.47 1.02 1.01
CA GLY A 25 -15.51 0.01 1.15
C GLY A 25 -16.82 0.53 0.58
N GLY A 26 -17.56 -0.35 -0.10
CA GLY A 26 -18.87 -0.08 -0.68
C GLY A 26 -19.65 -1.38 -0.85
N GLU A 27 -20.90 -1.34 -1.33
CA GLU A 27 -21.81 -2.51 -1.37
C GLU A 27 -21.19 -3.78 -1.99
N LYS A 28 -20.28 -3.65 -2.95
CA LYS A 28 -19.63 -4.79 -3.63
C LYS A 28 -18.37 -5.32 -2.94
N TRP A 29 -17.75 -4.55 -2.05
CA TRP A 29 -16.43 -4.86 -1.47
C TRP A 29 -16.40 -4.80 0.06
N GLY A 30 -17.51 -4.50 0.73
CA GLY A 30 -17.59 -4.35 2.19
C GLY A 30 -17.24 -5.60 3.01
N VAL A 31 -17.06 -6.77 2.37
CA VAL A 31 -16.56 -7.99 3.03
C VAL A 31 -15.02 -8.00 3.12
N PHE A 32 -14.34 -7.38 2.16
CA PHE A 32 -12.88 -7.35 2.08
C PHE A 32 -12.30 -5.99 2.47
N GLY A 33 -13.05 -4.91 2.24
CA GLY A 33 -12.67 -3.54 2.54
C GLY A 33 -13.59 -2.87 3.53
N GLY A 34 -13.09 -1.82 4.16
CA GLY A 34 -13.84 -1.00 5.10
C GLY A 34 -13.01 0.06 5.80
N LEU A 35 -11.70 0.15 5.54
CA LEU A 35 -10.87 1.21 6.09
C LEU A 35 -11.27 2.54 5.45
N GLY A 36 -11.60 3.52 6.31
CA GLY A 36 -11.85 4.88 5.90
C GLY A 36 -10.56 5.56 5.43
N GLU A 37 -10.72 6.74 4.83
CA GLU A 37 -9.60 7.55 4.32
C GLU A 37 -8.56 7.85 5.41
N LYS A 38 -9.01 8.12 6.64
CA LYS A 38 -8.11 8.43 7.75
C LYS A 38 -7.28 7.22 8.18
N GLU A 39 -7.91 6.06 8.36
CA GLU A 39 -7.20 4.84 8.76
C GLU A 39 -6.27 4.34 7.65
N ALA A 40 -6.70 4.45 6.39
CA ALA A 40 -5.86 4.17 5.24
C ALA A 40 -4.63 5.09 5.21
N GLY A 41 -4.82 6.40 5.45
CA GLY A 41 -3.73 7.38 5.51
C GLY A 41 -2.67 7.03 6.56
N ILE A 42 -3.10 6.61 7.77
CA ILE A 42 -2.17 6.18 8.82
C ILE A 42 -1.31 5.00 8.35
N LEU A 43 -1.90 4.01 7.67
CA LEU A 43 -1.16 2.85 7.18
C LEU A 43 -0.17 3.23 6.07
N VAL A 44 -0.54 4.18 5.22
CA VAL A 44 0.37 4.72 4.19
C VAL A 44 1.55 5.43 4.86
N ASP A 45 1.29 6.33 5.81
CA ASP A 45 2.34 7.06 6.54
C ASP A 45 3.32 6.10 7.21
N GLN A 46 2.81 5.03 7.84
CA GLN A 46 3.63 4.00 8.46
C GLN A 46 4.48 3.20 7.46
N ALA A 47 3.96 2.91 6.27
CA ALA A 47 4.73 2.25 5.23
C ALA A 47 5.86 3.14 4.74
N LEU A 48 5.58 4.44 4.53
CA LEU A 48 6.57 5.42 4.13
C LEU A 48 7.70 5.56 5.16
N ASP A 49 7.34 5.67 6.45
CA ASP A 49 8.32 5.73 7.54
C ASP A 49 9.19 4.47 7.65
N ALA A 50 8.66 3.30 7.26
CA ALA A 50 9.40 2.03 7.22
C ALA A 50 10.33 1.91 6.00
N GLY A 51 10.19 2.82 5.05
CA GLY A 51 11.06 3.03 3.89
C GLY A 51 10.34 2.96 2.55
N GLU A 52 9.06 2.61 2.51
CA GLU A 52 8.29 2.61 1.24
C GLU A 52 8.17 4.00 0.60
#